data_AF-U6GBN4-F1
#
_entry.id   AF-U6GBN4-F1
#
_cell.length_a   1.000
_cell.length_b   1.000
_cell.length_c   1.000
_cell.angle_alpha   90.00
_cell.angle_beta   90.00
_cell.angle_gamma   90.00
#
_symmetry.space_group_name_H-M   'P 1'
#
loop_
_entity.id
_entity.type
_entity.pdbx_description
1 polymer ?
#
loop_
_entity_poly.entity_id
_entity_poly.type
_entity_poly.pdbx_seq_one_letter_code
_entity_poly.pdbx_strand_id
1 'polypeptide(L)'
;MAFFGVSTNLINCGTPSASQKSESSDMSPYQAVLIAREARMRGITAAQQTFARLQFEYGQAYAAYQQLQANVAAKAEAVEAYFNGEEAAVRSVCEKAAQAKLIQMQEGGSDYTHPKYKALVAGLSADRVKAIDDVLLPYYTFAQELENAENALWAKHASLQAAQV
;
A
#
# COMPACT_ATOMS: atom_id res chain seq x y z
N MET A 1 13.09 32.08 -27.28
CA MET A 1 12.99 30.77 -27.97
C MET A 1 13.75 29.73 -27.16
N ALA A 2 13.06 28.63 -26.86
CA ALA A 2 13.49 27.26 -26.58
C ALA A 2 14.61 26.93 -25.56
N PHE A 3 14.18 26.26 -24.48
CA PHE A 3 14.67 25.00 -23.92
C PHE A 3 16.18 24.83 -23.61
N PHE A 4 16.54 25.03 -22.33
CA PHE A 4 17.63 24.27 -21.72
C PHE A 4 17.18 22.81 -21.53
N GLY A 5 17.48 21.98 -22.53
CA GLY A 5 17.39 20.54 -22.41
C GLY A 5 18.43 20.05 -21.41
N VAL A 6 17.99 19.73 -20.19
CA VAL A 6 18.79 18.97 -19.21
C VAL A 6 18.95 17.57 -19.80
N SER A 7 20.06 17.31 -20.50
CA SER A 7 20.37 15.98 -20.98
C SER A 7 20.80 15.11 -19.81
N THR A 8 20.11 14.00 -19.63
CA THR A 8 20.33 12.93 -18.66
C THR A 8 21.63 12.13 -18.88
N ASN A 9 22.66 12.75 -19.48
CA ASN A 9 23.87 12.06 -19.92
C ASN A 9 25.08 12.18 -18.97
N LEU A 10 24.88 12.52 -17.70
CA LEU A 10 25.99 12.60 -16.74
C LEU A 10 26.40 11.24 -16.14
N ILE A 11 25.74 10.13 -16.50
CA ILE A 11 26.04 8.80 -15.94
C ILE A 11 26.76 7.86 -16.94
N ASN A 12 26.84 8.19 -18.23
CA ASN A 12 27.53 7.34 -19.20
C ASN A 12 28.76 8.05 -19.78
N CYS A 13 29.91 7.88 -19.12
CA CYS A 13 31.21 8.24 -19.68
C CYS A 13 31.61 7.19 -20.74
N GLY A 14 30.81 7.05 -21.79
CA GLY A 14 31.14 6.28 -22.98
C GLY A 14 32.25 7.00 -23.76
N THR A 15 33.15 6.22 -24.35
CA THR A 15 34.30 6.67 -25.14
C THR A 15 33.94 7.83 -26.10
N PRO A 16 34.68 8.95 -26.08
CA PRO A 16 34.34 10.11 -26.88
C PRO A 16 34.50 9.81 -28.38
N SER A 17 33.44 10.09 -29.15
CA SER A 17 33.46 10.04 -30.62
C SER A 17 34.42 11.09 -31.17
N ALA A 18 35.21 10.74 -32.18
CA ALA A 18 36.19 11.62 -32.83
C ALA A 18 35.58 12.87 -33.52
N SER A 19 34.25 12.98 -33.61
CA SER A 19 33.56 14.18 -34.13
C SER A 19 33.23 15.22 -33.06
N GLN A 20 33.45 14.94 -31.77
CA GLN A 20 33.37 15.94 -30.71
C GLN A 20 34.71 16.66 -30.60
N LYS A 21 35.00 17.52 -31.58
CA LYS A 21 35.96 18.60 -31.37
C LYS A 21 35.42 19.41 -30.19
N SER A 22 36.09 19.31 -29.04
CA SER A 22 35.77 20.12 -27.87
C SER A 22 35.97 21.58 -28.27
N GLU A 23 34.87 22.26 -28.59
CA GLU A 23 34.82 23.70 -28.38
C GLU A 23 35.22 23.90 -26.92
N SER A 24 36.32 24.63 -26.71
CA SER A 24 36.84 24.92 -25.40
C SER A 24 35.70 25.50 -24.57
N SER A 25 35.27 24.77 -23.56
CA SER A 25 34.38 25.33 -22.54
C SER A 25 35.10 26.54 -21.96
N ASP A 26 34.65 27.76 -22.27
CA ASP A 26 35.17 29.04 -21.74
C ASP A 26 34.99 29.18 -20.21
N MET A 27 34.69 28.09 -19.53
CA MET A 27 34.50 28.01 -18.10
C MET A 27 35.86 27.83 -17.43
N SER A 28 36.25 28.80 -16.61
CA SER A 28 37.43 28.64 -15.76
C SER A 28 37.26 27.43 -14.82
N PRO A 29 38.35 26.73 -14.44
CA PRO A 29 38.28 25.62 -13.48
C PRO A 29 37.56 25.99 -12.18
N TYR A 30 37.68 27.24 -11.74
CA TYR A 30 36.96 27.77 -10.58
C TYR A 30 35.43 27.80 -10.77
N GLN A 31 34.95 28.27 -11.93
CA GLN A 31 33.52 28.27 -12.25
C GLN A 31 32.96 26.84 -12.35
N ALA A 32 33.72 25.90 -12.91
CA ALA A 32 33.30 24.50 -12.97
C ALA A 32 33.12 23.89 -11.56
N VAL A 33 34.02 24.19 -10.63
CA VAL A 33 33.91 23.75 -9.22
C VAL A 33 32.70 24.37 -8.53
N LEU A 34 32.41 25.66 -8.76
CA LEU A 34 31.23 26.31 -8.19
C LEU A 34 29.92 25.70 -8.68
N ILE A 35 29.80 25.42 -9.98
CA ILE A 35 28.61 24.78 -10.57
C ILE A 35 28.46 23.34 -10.05
N ALA A 36 29.55 22.57 -9.97
CA ALA A 36 29.52 21.22 -9.40
C ALA A 36 29.08 21.23 -7.93
N ARG A 37 29.56 22.21 -7.15
CA ARG A 37 29.13 22.40 -5.75
C ARG A 37 27.64 22.75 -5.69
N GLU A 38 27.17 23.66 -6.53
CA GLU A 38 25.76 24.06 -6.55
C GLU A 38 24.85 22.91 -6.96
N ALA A 39 25.20 22.16 -8.01
CA ALA A 39 24.47 20.96 -8.43
C ALA A 39 24.41 19.92 -7.30
N ARG A 40 25.53 19.71 -6.60
CA ARG A 40 25.58 18.82 -5.42
C ARG A 40 24.68 19.31 -4.29
N MET A 41 24.72 20.60 -3.96
CA MET A 41 23.89 21.18 -2.89
C MET A 41 22.40 21.08 -3.22
N ARG A 42 22.00 21.40 -4.46
CA ARG A 42 20.61 21.25 -4.93
C ARG A 42 20.16 19.78 -4.88
N GLY A 43 21.03 18.85 -5.28
CA GLY A 43 20.78 17.41 -5.17
C GLY A 43 20.55 16.95 -3.72
N ILE A 44 21.41 17.39 -2.79
CA ILE A 44 21.27 17.08 -1.36
C ILE A 44 19.95 17.64 -0.81
N THR A 45 19.61 18.89 -1.14
CA THR A 45 18.35 19.49 -0.66
C THR A 45 17.12 18.77 -1.21
N ALA A 46 17.14 18.35 -2.47
CA ALA A 46 16.04 17.59 -3.06
C ALA A 46 15.89 16.19 -2.43
N ALA A 47 17.01 15.53 -2.12
CA ALA A 47 17.01 14.25 -1.40
C ALA A 47 16.42 14.40 0.01
N GLN A 48 16.83 15.44 0.76
CA GLN A 48 16.29 15.73 2.09
C GLN A 48 14.78 16.01 2.07
N GLN A 49 14.30 16.80 1.10
CA GLN A 49 12.87 17.07 0.93
C GLN A 49 12.09 15.80 0.60
N THR A 50 12.64 14.95 -0.27
CA THR A 50 12.02 13.66 -0.65
C THR A 50 11.94 12.73 0.55
N PHE A 51 13.02 12.64 1.33
CA PHE A 51 13.07 11.83 2.54
C PHE A 51 12.06 12.31 3.60
N ALA A 52 11.98 13.63 3.85
CA ALA A 52 11.01 14.20 4.78
C ALA A 52 9.55 13.92 4.35
N ARG A 53 9.27 14.00 3.04
CA ARG A 53 7.95 13.65 2.49
C ARG A 53 7.62 12.18 2.72
N LEU A 54 8.56 11.27 2.44
CA LEU A 54 8.36 9.83 2.65
C LEU A 54 8.13 9.49 4.13
N GLN A 55 8.84 10.14 5.05
CA GLN A 55 8.59 9.99 6.49
C GLN A 55 7.17 10.40 6.89
N PHE A 56 6.70 11.54 6.38
CA PHE A 56 5.34 12.02 6.65
C PHE A 56 4.28 11.06 6.11
N GLU A 57 4.44 10.61 4.86
CA GLU A 57 3.55 9.65 4.22
C GLU A 57 3.52 8.28 4.89
N TYR A 58 4.66 7.86 5.47
CA TYR A 58 4.77 6.64 6.28
C TYR A 58 4.01 6.81 7.61
N GLY A 59 4.20 7.93 8.30
CA GLY A 59 3.50 8.22 9.55
C GLY A 59 1.98 8.23 9.40
N GLN A 60 1.45 8.80 8.31
CA GLN A 60 0.02 8.77 8.02
C GLN A 60 -0.50 7.35 7.76
N ALA A 61 0.22 6.57 6.95
CA ALA A 61 -0.16 5.18 6.67
C ALA A 61 -0.14 4.33 7.96
N TYR A 62 0.83 4.58 8.83
CA TYR A 62 0.94 3.89 10.12
C TYR A 62 -0.22 4.24 11.07
N ALA A 63 -0.61 5.50 11.16
CA ALA A 63 -1.77 5.90 11.96
C ALA A 63 -3.08 5.27 11.45
N ALA A 64 -3.28 5.23 10.13
CA ALA A 64 -4.44 4.58 9.53
C ALA A 64 -4.46 3.06 9.81
N TYR A 65 -3.30 2.39 9.73
CA TYR A 65 -3.16 0.99 10.09
C TYR A 65 -3.50 0.71 11.55
N GLN A 66 -3.01 1.53 12.49
CA GLN A 66 -3.36 1.38 13.91
C GLN A 66 -4.87 1.50 14.16
N GLN A 67 -5.53 2.44 13.47
CA GLN A 67 -6.98 2.59 13.58
C GLN A 67 -7.72 1.38 13.01
N LEU A 68 -7.29 0.85 11.86
CA LEU A 68 -7.84 -0.38 11.28
C LEU A 68 -7.61 -1.58 12.22
N GLN A 69 -6.44 -1.68 12.84
CA GLN A 69 -6.13 -2.75 13.79
C GLN A 69 -7.08 -2.72 15.00
N ALA A 70 -7.35 -1.52 15.55
CA ALA A 70 -8.33 -1.36 16.63
C ALA A 70 -9.75 -1.75 16.18
N ASN A 71 -10.14 -1.39 14.95
CA ASN A 71 -11.45 -1.75 14.39
C ASN A 71 -11.61 -3.26 14.18
N VAL A 72 -10.53 -3.95 13.77
CA VAL A 72 -10.50 -5.41 13.64
C VAL A 72 -10.62 -6.07 15.00
N ALA A 73 -9.89 -5.58 16.01
CA ALA A 73 -9.96 -6.10 17.38
C ALA A 73 -11.39 -6.00 17.95
N ALA A 74 -12.03 -4.83 17.83
CA ALA A 74 -13.40 -4.64 18.30
C ALA A 74 -14.42 -5.57 17.59
N LYS A 75 -14.20 -5.85 16.30
CA LYS A 75 -15.05 -6.80 15.55
C LYS A 75 -14.73 -8.25 15.90
N ALA A 76 -13.48 -8.59 16.18
CA ALA A 76 -13.08 -9.91 16.66
C ALA A 76 -13.78 -10.23 17.99
N GLU A 77 -13.79 -9.28 18.92
CA GLU A 77 -14.53 -9.42 20.19
C GLU A 77 -16.03 -9.63 19.97
N ALA A 78 -16.65 -8.92 19.01
CA ALA A 78 -18.06 -9.11 18.67
C ALA A 78 -18.35 -10.51 18.08
N VAL A 79 -17.45 -11.03 17.25
CA VAL A 79 -17.53 -12.41 16.72
C VAL A 79 -17.41 -13.43 17.86
N GLU A 80 -16.42 -13.26 18.74
CA GLU A 80 -16.23 -14.16 19.88
C GLU A 80 -17.42 -14.13 20.84
N ALA A 81 -17.97 -12.96 21.12
CA ALA A 81 -19.15 -12.81 21.97
C ALA A 81 -20.38 -13.52 21.38
N TYR A 82 -20.59 -13.45 20.06
CA TYR A 82 -21.71 -14.10 19.38
C TYR A 82 -21.59 -15.62 19.37
N PHE A 83 -20.39 -16.16 19.12
CA PHE A 83 -20.16 -17.61 19.05
C PHE A 83 -19.78 -18.24 20.39
N ASN A 84 -19.78 -17.49 21.49
CA ASN A 84 -19.46 -18.04 22.80
C ASN A 84 -20.51 -19.06 23.23
N GLY A 85 -20.10 -20.32 23.40
CA GLY A 85 -21.00 -21.43 23.75
C GLY A 85 -21.74 -22.07 22.57
N GLU A 86 -21.51 -21.63 21.33
CA GLU A 86 -22.02 -22.28 20.12
C GLU A 86 -21.13 -23.48 19.71
N GLU A 87 -21.72 -24.45 19.00
CA GLU A 87 -20.97 -25.59 18.47
C GLU A 87 -19.93 -25.15 17.43
N ALA A 88 -18.71 -25.66 17.54
CA ALA A 88 -17.61 -25.34 16.61
C ALA A 88 -17.96 -25.61 15.14
N ALA A 89 -18.82 -26.60 14.88
CA ALA A 89 -19.32 -26.91 13.54
C ALA A 89 -20.13 -25.75 12.95
N VAL A 90 -21.00 -25.14 13.75
CA VAL A 90 -21.84 -23.99 13.36
C VAL A 90 -20.98 -22.78 13.03
N ARG A 91 -20.02 -22.46 13.92
CA ARG A 91 -19.06 -21.38 13.71
C ARG A 91 -18.31 -21.57 12.39
N SER A 92 -17.82 -22.78 12.12
CA SER A 92 -17.07 -23.08 10.89
C SER A 92 -17.89 -22.90 9.61
N VAL A 93 -19.20 -23.20 9.64
CA VAL A 93 -20.08 -23.05 8.48
C VAL A 93 -20.39 -21.56 8.24
N CYS A 94 -20.63 -20.80 9.31
CA CYS A 94 -20.85 -19.36 9.24
C CYS A 94 -19.60 -18.61 8.73
N GLU A 95 -18.41 -18.97 9.21
CA GLU A 95 -17.14 -18.40 8.75
C GLU A 95 -16.90 -18.67 7.25
N LYS A 96 -17.12 -19.91 6.80
CA LYS A 96 -17.02 -20.28 5.37
C LYS A 96 -18.02 -19.52 4.51
N ALA A 97 -19.25 -19.32 5.01
CA ALA A 97 -20.27 -18.56 4.30
C ALA A 97 -19.87 -17.08 4.15
N ALA A 98 -19.35 -16.46 5.22
CA ALA A 98 -18.86 -15.09 5.20
C ALA A 98 -17.69 -14.88 4.23
N GLN A 99 -16.70 -15.78 4.26
CA GLN A 99 -15.56 -15.74 3.33
C GLN A 99 -15.98 -15.93 1.87
N ALA A 100 -16.90 -16.87 1.61
CA ALA A 100 -17.42 -17.09 0.26
C ALA A 100 -18.14 -15.85 -0.28
N LYS A 101 -18.84 -15.10 0.58
CA LYS A 101 -19.50 -13.85 0.23
C LYS A 101 -18.49 -12.72 -0.04
N LEU A 102 -17.46 -12.60 0.80
CA LEU A 102 -16.38 -11.61 0.61
C LEU A 102 -15.66 -11.78 -0.74
N ILE A 103 -15.33 -13.02 -1.13
CA ILE A 103 -14.72 -13.30 -2.44
C ILE A 103 -15.66 -12.87 -3.59
N GLN A 104 -16.96 -13.11 -3.44
CA GLN A 104 -17.95 -12.74 -4.46
C GLN A 104 -18.12 -11.23 -4.60
N MET A 105 -18.07 -10.49 -3.49
CA MET A 105 -18.09 -9.03 -3.52
C MET A 105 -16.88 -8.48 -4.28
N GLN A 106 -15.71 -9.11 -4.17
CA GLN A 106 -14.51 -8.73 -4.94
C GLN A 106 -14.63 -9.04 -6.43
N GLU A 107 -15.29 -10.14 -6.78
CA GLU A 107 -15.53 -10.56 -8.17
C GLU A 107 -16.65 -9.74 -8.85
N GLY A 108 -17.31 -8.81 -8.14
CA GLY A 108 -18.37 -7.95 -8.68
C GLY A 108 -19.72 -8.66 -8.84
N GLY A 109 -19.93 -9.79 -8.17
CA GLY A 109 -21.20 -10.51 -8.18
C GLY A 109 -22.29 -9.80 -7.36
N SER A 110 -23.54 -9.83 -7.81
CA SER A 110 -24.66 -9.27 -7.04
C SER A 110 -24.96 -10.10 -5.79
N ASP A 111 -25.09 -9.43 -4.63
CA ASP A 111 -25.12 -9.99 -3.28
C ASP A 111 -26.19 -11.06 -2.97
N TYR A 112 -27.22 -11.26 -3.80
CA TYR A 112 -28.41 -12.06 -3.43
C TYR A 112 -28.66 -13.33 -4.26
N THR A 113 -27.84 -13.63 -5.27
CA THR A 113 -28.13 -14.73 -6.23
C THR A 113 -27.02 -15.77 -6.35
N HIS A 114 -25.92 -15.65 -5.60
CA HIS A 114 -24.75 -16.47 -5.88
C HIS A 114 -24.87 -17.92 -5.36
N PRO A 115 -24.60 -18.95 -6.18
CA PRO A 115 -24.88 -20.35 -5.84
C PRO A 115 -24.13 -20.88 -4.61
N LYS A 116 -22.87 -20.44 -4.42
CA LYS A 116 -22.00 -20.92 -3.32
C LYS A 116 -22.43 -20.40 -1.95
N TYR A 117 -22.69 -19.09 -1.84
CA TYR A 117 -23.22 -18.52 -0.59
C TYR A 117 -24.58 -19.15 -0.29
N LYS A 118 -25.50 -19.14 -1.26
CA LYS A 118 -26.84 -19.74 -1.12
C LYS A 118 -26.81 -21.20 -0.69
N ALA A 119 -25.87 -22.01 -1.20
CA ALA A 119 -25.71 -23.40 -0.79
C ALA A 119 -25.24 -23.56 0.66
N LEU A 120 -24.37 -22.66 1.15
CA LEU A 120 -23.86 -22.69 2.52
C LEU A 120 -24.89 -22.20 3.54
N VAL A 121 -25.72 -21.20 3.20
CA VAL A 121 -26.78 -20.68 4.09
C VAL A 121 -28.11 -21.43 4.00
N ALA A 122 -28.33 -22.31 3.02
CA ALA A 122 -29.58 -23.04 2.85
C ALA A 122 -30.00 -23.92 4.05
N GLY A 123 -29.05 -24.33 4.89
CA GLY A 123 -29.29 -25.14 6.10
C GLY A 123 -29.18 -24.36 7.42
N LEU A 124 -28.98 -23.04 7.38
CA LEU A 124 -28.80 -22.21 8.56
C LEU A 124 -30.11 -21.54 8.98
N SER A 125 -30.27 -21.28 10.28
CA SER A 125 -31.38 -20.47 10.80
C SER A 125 -31.24 -19.02 10.35
N ALA A 126 -32.37 -18.29 10.29
CA ALA A 126 -32.38 -16.88 9.90
C ALA A 126 -31.47 -16.01 10.78
N ASP A 127 -31.39 -16.29 12.09
CA ASP A 127 -30.52 -15.57 13.02
C ASP A 127 -29.03 -15.77 12.68
N ARG A 128 -28.64 -16.98 12.26
CA ARG A 128 -27.26 -17.30 11.86
C ARG A 128 -26.91 -16.68 10.51
N VAL A 129 -27.85 -16.64 9.58
CA VAL A 129 -27.68 -15.92 8.30
C VAL A 129 -27.47 -14.43 8.58
N LYS A 130 -28.28 -13.85 9.46
CA LYS A 130 -28.14 -12.45 9.86
C LYS A 130 -26.80 -12.16 10.55
N ALA A 131 -26.34 -13.04 11.43
CA ALA A 131 -25.03 -12.89 12.08
C ALA A 131 -23.85 -13.01 11.10
N ILE A 132 -23.98 -13.83 10.04
CA ILE A 132 -22.99 -13.85 8.95
C ILE A 132 -22.89 -12.48 8.30
N ASP A 133 -24.03 -11.86 7.99
CA ASP A 133 -24.08 -10.58 7.29
C ASP A 133 -23.71 -9.38 8.17
N ASP A 134 -24.15 -9.38 9.44
CA ASP A 134 -24.01 -8.23 10.35
C ASP A 134 -22.72 -8.26 11.19
N VAL A 135 -22.13 -9.44 11.41
CA VAL A 135 -20.97 -9.61 12.33
C VAL A 135 -19.75 -10.16 11.61
N LEU A 136 -19.87 -11.33 10.96
CA LEU A 136 -18.71 -12.00 10.36
C LEU A 136 -18.23 -11.31 9.08
N LEU A 137 -19.14 -10.92 8.18
CA LEU A 137 -18.77 -10.28 6.93
C LEU A 137 -18.01 -8.97 7.17
N PRO A 138 -18.47 -8.03 8.04
CA PRO A 138 -17.69 -6.86 8.39
C PRO A 138 -16.33 -7.22 9.00
N TYR A 139 -16.25 -8.23 9.88
CA TYR A 139 -14.97 -8.66 10.44
C TYR A 139 -13.97 -9.05 9.34
N TYR A 140 -14.37 -9.92 8.41
CA TYR A 140 -13.49 -10.37 7.33
C TYR A 140 -13.15 -9.26 6.33
N THR A 141 -14.08 -8.33 6.05
CA THR A 141 -13.79 -7.16 5.22
C THR A 141 -12.70 -6.29 5.85
N PHE A 142 -12.85 -5.94 7.13
CA PHE A 142 -11.86 -5.13 7.84
C PHE A 142 -10.53 -5.87 8.03
N ALA A 143 -10.55 -7.19 8.25
CA ALA A 143 -9.34 -8.01 8.35
C ALA A 143 -8.54 -8.00 7.04
N GLN A 144 -9.22 -8.08 5.89
CA GLN A 144 -8.56 -7.98 4.60
C GLN A 144 -8.03 -6.57 4.30
N GLU A 145 -8.78 -5.53 4.66
CA GLU A 145 -8.30 -4.15 4.57
C GLU A 145 -7.04 -3.92 5.42
N LEU A 146 -6.96 -4.53 6.59
CA LEU A 146 -5.77 -4.49 7.45
C LEU A 146 -4.57 -5.14 6.77
N GLU A 147 -4.73 -6.32 6.16
CA GLU A 147 -3.67 -7.01 5.41
C GLU A 147 -3.17 -6.15 4.23
N ASN A 148 -4.10 -5.55 3.48
CA ASN A 148 -3.76 -4.63 2.39
C ASN A 148 -3.02 -3.38 2.90
N ALA A 149 -3.44 -2.82 4.03
CA ALA A 149 -2.79 -1.68 4.66
C ALA A 149 -1.38 -2.03 5.17
N GLU A 150 -1.19 -3.24 5.71
CA GLU A 150 0.12 -3.74 6.12
C GLU A 150 1.08 -3.86 4.93
N ASN A 151 0.62 -4.47 3.84
CA ASN A 151 1.40 -4.59 2.60
C ASN A 151 1.81 -3.21 2.05
N ALA A 152 0.89 -2.24 2.08
CA ALA A 152 1.18 -0.86 1.68
C ALA A 152 2.19 -0.17 2.61
N LEU A 153 2.11 -0.43 3.92
CA LEU A 153 3.08 0.05 4.92
C LEU A 153 4.47 -0.51 4.67
N TRP A 154 4.58 -1.81 4.38
CA TRP A 154 5.86 -2.44 4.04
C TRP A 154 6.48 -1.84 2.78
N ALA A 155 5.68 -1.58 1.74
CA ALA A 155 6.16 -0.90 0.54
C ALA A 155 6.70 0.50 0.82
N LYS A 156 6.02 1.28 1.68
CA LYS A 156 6.51 2.60 2.13
C LYS A 156 7.74 2.50 3.03
N HIS A 157 7.84 1.47 3.85
CA HIS A 157 9.02 1.23 4.66
C HIS A 157 10.24 0.95 3.78
N ALA A 158 10.09 0.11 2.76
CA ALA A 158 11.14 -0.20 1.80
C ALA A 158 11.60 1.04 1.02
N SER A 159 10.67 1.92 0.59
CA SER A 159 11.04 3.16 -0.10
C SER A 159 11.77 4.14 0.80
N LEU A 160 11.42 4.19 2.09
CA LEU A 160 12.11 5.00 3.10
C LEU A 160 13.52 4.47 3.36
N GLN A 161 13.70 3.15 3.49
CA GLN A 161 15.02 2.53 3.62
C GLN A 161 15.90 2.81 2.39
N ALA A 162 15.35 2.72 1.18
CA ALA A 162 16.08 3.02 -0.05
C ALA A 162 16.52 4.49 -0.14
N ALA A 163 15.77 5.42 0.46
CA ALA A 163 16.09 6.85 0.49
C ALA A 163 17.09 7.25 1.60
N GLN A 164 17.48 6.33 2.49
CA GLN A 164 18.50 6.57 3.53
C GLN A 164 19.94 6.32 3.05
N VAL A 165 20.12 5.63 1.92
CA VAL A 165 21.41 5.27 1.31
C VAL A 165 21.88 6.36 0.34
#